data_AF-A0A1G1BK97-F1
#
_entry.id   AF-A0A1G1BK97-F1
#
_cell.length_a   1.000
_cell.length_b   1.000
_cell.length_c   1.000
_cell.angle_alpha   90.00
_cell.angle_beta   90.00
_cell.angle_gamma   90.00
#
_symmetry.space_group_name_H-M   'P 1'
#
loop_
_entity.id
_entity.type
_entity.pdbx_description
1 polymer ?
#
loop_
_entity_poly.entity_id
_entity_poly.type
_entity_poly.pdbx_seq_one_letter_code
_entity_poly.pdbx_strand_id
1 'polypeptide(L)'
;MLDNQMFIPKPIENRDTCFICGRKAETVEHVIPKWLQHRYNLWDEHLLLPNKTSIPYRNVLVPSCAKCNNEVYGSLENRVSSGIATESDIWKWANKIHYALGYKDRFLAWDRANPNYKIGDIISSNDPIERDRHFLHCVSGDFHTDPDPFGSVFKFEFAKFSEFAFAHIIHSQSISVCLGNIGYVIFVTDGQALKRDVGLTQYYNSFPKPVKREDMLFFHANCIEMLARHELGQDIMMSNNFLVRVGKTVVHHVEPPNKERFRSICRSLGLQWVDSDELK
;
A
#
# COMPACT_ATOMS: atom_id res chain seq x y z
N MET A 1 10.07 -19.88 37.04
CA MET A 1 10.24 -20.22 35.63
C MET A 1 8.90 -19.94 34.97
N LEU A 2 8.80 -18.79 34.29
CA LEU A 2 7.57 -18.39 33.60
C LEU A 2 7.62 -19.02 32.21
N ASP A 3 6.69 -19.92 31.95
CA ASP A 3 6.46 -20.49 30.63
C ASP A 3 6.19 -19.37 29.64
N ASN A 4 7.20 -19.08 28.83
CA ASN A 4 7.12 -18.19 27.69
C ASN A 4 6.44 -18.96 26.56
N GLN A 5 5.15 -19.29 26.73
CA GLN A 5 4.33 -19.77 25.64
C GLN A 5 4.20 -18.64 24.62
N MET A 6 4.98 -18.74 23.54
CA MET A 6 4.76 -18.03 22.30
C MET A 6 3.27 -18.10 21.97
N PHE A 7 2.56 -16.98 22.14
CA PHE A 7 1.20 -16.86 21.63
C PHE A 7 1.29 -16.90 20.11
N ILE A 8 1.17 -18.11 19.55
CA ILE A 8 0.94 -18.31 18.12
C ILE A 8 -0.54 -18.00 17.95
N PRO A 9 -0.91 -16.85 17.35
CA PRO A 9 -2.31 -16.54 17.20
C PRO A 9 -2.90 -17.59 16.27
N LYS A 10 -3.99 -18.23 16.71
CA LYS A 10 -4.71 -19.21 15.89
C LYS A 10 -5.15 -18.55 14.58
N PRO A 11 -5.18 -19.30 13.46
CA PRO A 11 -5.82 -18.84 12.25
C PRO A 11 -7.20 -18.26 12.58
N ILE A 12 -7.54 -17.13 11.97
CA ILE A 12 -8.87 -16.54 12.09
C ILE A 12 -9.88 -17.64 11.74
N GLU A 13 -10.83 -17.94 12.63
CA GLU A 13 -11.75 -19.08 12.48
C GLU A 13 -12.34 -19.13 11.06
N ASN A 14 -12.17 -20.29 10.40
CA ASN A 14 -12.58 -20.58 9.03
C ASN A 14 -11.84 -19.81 7.91
N ARG A 15 -10.58 -19.40 8.11
CA ARG A 15 -9.71 -18.93 7.03
C ARG A 15 -8.42 -19.73 6.99
N ASP A 16 -8.50 -20.89 6.36
CA ASP A 16 -7.43 -21.87 6.22
C ASP A 16 -6.58 -21.67 4.97
N THR A 17 -6.74 -20.55 4.26
CA THR A 17 -5.99 -20.23 3.04
C THR A 17 -5.17 -18.96 3.20
N CYS A 18 -3.90 -19.03 2.80
CA CYS A 18 -2.93 -17.93 2.87
C CYS A 18 -3.32 -16.82 1.89
N PHE A 19 -3.47 -15.60 2.40
CA PHE A 19 -3.90 -14.44 1.62
C PHE A 19 -2.93 -14.07 0.48
N ILE A 20 -1.68 -14.54 0.52
CA ILE A 20 -0.66 -14.29 -0.51
C ILE A 20 -0.69 -15.43 -1.54
N CYS A 21 -0.29 -16.63 -1.14
CA CYS A 21 -0.01 -17.73 -2.08
C CYS A 21 -1.17 -18.71 -2.28
N GLY A 22 -2.25 -18.63 -1.50
CA GLY A 22 -3.36 -19.58 -1.60
C GLY A 22 -3.09 -20.97 -1.02
N ARG A 23 -1.90 -21.25 -0.46
CA ARG A 23 -1.63 -22.48 0.31
C ARG A 23 -2.35 -22.46 1.64
N LYS A 24 -2.39 -23.59 2.34
CA LYS A 24 -2.95 -23.66 3.70
C LYS A 24 -2.33 -22.61 4.64
N ALA A 25 -3.16 -21.87 5.35
CA ALA A 25 -2.77 -20.93 6.39
C ALA A 25 -2.49 -21.69 7.69
N GLU A 26 -1.36 -21.36 8.29
CA GLU A 26 -0.85 -21.98 9.53
C GLU A 26 -0.57 -20.92 10.60
N THR A 27 -0.56 -19.65 10.19
CA THR A 27 -0.21 -18.49 11.00
C THR A 27 -1.18 -17.35 10.70
N VAL A 28 -1.08 -16.28 11.48
CA VAL A 28 -1.66 -14.98 11.11
C VAL A 28 -0.55 -13.97 10.95
N GLU A 29 -0.77 -13.03 10.04
CA GLU A 29 0.12 -11.93 9.76
C GLU A 29 -0.56 -10.61 10.14
N HIS A 30 0.17 -9.69 10.76
CA HIS A 30 -0.34 -8.34 10.94
C HIS A 30 -0.20 -7.56 9.65
N VAL A 31 -1.29 -6.92 9.21
CA VAL A 31 -1.27 -6.09 8.00
C VAL A 31 -0.31 -4.94 8.15
N ILE A 32 -0.42 -4.23 9.29
CA ILE A 32 0.56 -3.24 9.71
C ILE A 32 1.60 -3.96 10.59
N PRO A 33 2.89 -3.97 10.26
CA PRO A 33 3.88 -4.81 10.93
C PRO A 33 3.94 -4.61 12.45
N LYS A 34 4.17 -5.68 13.23
CA LYS A 34 4.30 -5.58 14.70
C LYS A 34 5.40 -4.60 15.12
N TRP A 35 6.57 -4.65 14.47
CA TRP A 35 7.67 -3.74 14.78
C TRP A 35 7.27 -2.28 14.59
N LEU A 36 6.42 -1.99 13.60
CA LEU A 36 5.96 -0.64 13.31
C LEU A 36 4.95 -0.19 14.36
N GLN A 37 4.03 -1.08 14.73
CA GLN A 37 3.08 -0.84 15.81
C GLN A 37 3.79 -0.56 17.14
N HIS A 38 4.82 -1.33 17.50
CA HIS A 38 5.56 -1.09 18.73
C HIS A 38 6.43 0.18 18.66
N ARG A 39 7.11 0.42 17.53
CA ARG A 39 7.99 1.58 17.35
C ARG A 39 7.26 2.91 17.51
N TYR A 40 6.00 2.98 17.07
CA TYR A 40 5.19 4.20 17.11
C TYR A 40 4.01 4.12 18.09
N ASN A 41 4.03 3.17 19.02
CA ASN A 41 3.00 2.98 20.04
C ASN A 41 1.56 2.86 19.48
N LEU A 42 1.40 2.19 18.34
CA LEU A 42 0.11 2.05 17.65
C LEU A 42 -0.72 0.86 18.15
N TRP A 43 -0.19 0.01 19.03
CA TRP A 43 -0.80 -1.28 19.41
C TRP A 43 -2.26 -1.14 19.91
N ASP A 44 -2.52 -0.08 20.67
CA ASP A 44 -3.84 0.29 21.21
C ASP A 44 -4.55 1.40 20.43
N GLU A 45 -3.86 1.99 19.46
CA GLU A 45 -4.43 2.97 18.55
C GLU A 45 -5.35 2.32 17.53
N HIS A 46 -6.19 3.13 16.89
CA HIS A 46 -7.18 2.66 15.93
C HIS A 46 -6.88 3.14 14.51
N LEU A 47 -6.96 2.21 13.55
CA LEU A 47 -6.97 2.50 12.13
C LEU A 47 -8.39 2.84 11.68
N LEU A 48 -8.58 4.01 11.07
CA LEU A 48 -9.84 4.38 10.42
C LEU A 48 -9.96 3.69 9.06
N LEU A 49 -11.08 3.00 8.83
CA LEU A 49 -11.39 2.30 7.60
C LEU A 49 -12.23 3.18 6.65
N PRO A 50 -12.26 2.88 5.33
CA PRO A 50 -13.03 3.65 4.34
C PRO A 50 -14.52 3.79 4.67
N ASN A 51 -15.11 2.77 5.31
CA ASN A 51 -16.49 2.76 5.77
C ASN A 51 -16.75 3.58 7.05
N LYS A 52 -15.80 4.43 7.46
CA LYS A 52 -15.83 5.27 8.66
C LYS A 52 -15.87 4.51 10.00
N THR A 53 -15.70 3.18 9.96
CA THR A 53 -15.49 2.40 11.19
C THR A 53 -14.01 2.37 11.53
N SER A 54 -13.66 2.05 12.77
CA SER A 54 -12.28 1.94 13.21
C SER A 54 -11.99 0.55 13.78
N ILE A 55 -10.74 0.13 13.69
CA ILE A 55 -10.26 -1.16 14.18
C ILE A 55 -8.92 -0.96 14.88
N PRO A 56 -8.66 -1.55 16.07
CA PRO A 56 -7.35 -1.48 16.69
C PRO A 56 -6.27 -2.02 15.74
N TYR A 57 -5.11 -1.37 15.64
CA TYR A 57 -4.03 -1.83 14.75
C TYR A 57 -3.66 -3.30 14.99
N ARG A 58 -3.62 -3.73 16.26
CA ARG A 58 -3.33 -5.13 16.64
C ARG A 58 -4.33 -6.16 16.08
N ASN A 59 -5.55 -5.72 15.75
CA ASN A 59 -6.63 -6.58 15.26
C ASN A 59 -6.69 -6.64 13.72
N VAL A 60 -5.86 -5.86 13.01
CA VAL A 60 -5.78 -5.90 11.55
C VAL A 60 -4.89 -7.08 11.12
N LEU A 61 -5.48 -8.27 11.10
CA LEU A 61 -4.78 -9.56 10.92
C LEU A 61 -5.26 -10.31 9.66
N VAL A 62 -4.36 -10.94 8.90
CA VAL A 62 -4.71 -11.77 7.72
C VAL A 62 -4.14 -13.19 7.84
N PRO A 63 -4.84 -14.23 7.31
CA PRO A 63 -4.37 -15.61 7.37
C PRO A 63 -3.14 -15.81 6.46
N SER A 64 -2.07 -16.42 6.95
CA SER A 64 -0.84 -16.62 6.17
C SER A 64 -0.19 -17.99 6.41
N CYS A 65 0.53 -18.52 5.43
CA CYS A 65 1.35 -19.72 5.62
C CYS A 65 2.71 -19.34 6.22
N ALA A 66 3.36 -20.28 6.93
CA ALA A 66 4.61 -20.00 7.62
C ALA A 66 5.71 -19.46 6.70
N LYS A 67 5.83 -20.01 5.48
CA LYS A 67 6.79 -19.54 4.46
C LYS A 67 6.57 -18.09 4.05
N CYS A 68 5.33 -17.71 3.72
CA CYS A 68 5.04 -16.33 3.30
C CYS A 68 5.24 -15.35 4.45
N ASN A 69 4.77 -15.70 5.65
CA ASN A 69 4.82 -14.85 6.82
C ASN A 69 6.28 -14.67 7.33
N ASN A 70 6.94 -15.77 7.68
CA ASN A 70 8.18 -15.73 8.44
C ASN A 70 9.42 -15.61 7.56
N GLU A 71 9.42 -16.22 6.37
CA GLU A 71 10.60 -16.22 5.49
C GLU A 71 10.53 -15.04 4.51
N VAL A 72 9.52 -14.99 3.65
CA VAL A 72 9.42 -13.99 2.57
C VAL A 72 9.22 -12.59 3.15
N TYR A 73 8.12 -12.38 3.86
CA TYR A 73 7.78 -11.06 4.38
C TYR A 73 8.50 -10.71 5.67
N GLY A 74 8.81 -11.69 6.53
CA GLY A 74 9.67 -11.47 7.70
C GLY A 74 11.04 -10.92 7.32
N SER A 75 11.70 -11.49 6.29
CA SER A 75 12.97 -10.98 5.77
C SER A 75 12.83 -9.57 5.18
N LEU A 76 11.76 -9.32 4.41
CA LEU A 76 11.47 -8.00 3.84
C LEU A 76 11.28 -6.93 4.93
N GLU A 77 10.44 -7.22 5.92
CA GLU A 77 10.15 -6.30 7.02
C GLU A 77 11.38 -6.02 7.90
N ASN A 78 12.27 -7.00 8.06
CA ASN A 78 13.55 -6.77 8.73
C ASN A 78 14.39 -5.74 7.98
N ARG A 79 14.46 -5.79 6.65
CA ARG A 79 15.16 -4.77 5.85
C ARG A 79 14.51 -3.39 5.96
N VAL A 80 13.18 -3.32 5.91
CA VAL A 80 12.42 -2.05 6.06
C VAL A 80 12.64 -1.45 7.45
N SER A 81 12.47 -2.26 8.50
CA SER A 81 12.56 -1.80 9.89
C SER A 81 13.97 -1.35 10.29
N SER A 82 15.01 -1.94 9.70
CA SER A 82 16.42 -1.58 9.92
C SER A 82 16.90 -0.41 9.05
N GLY A 83 16.08 0.05 8.09
CA GLY A 83 16.41 1.20 7.25
C GLY A 83 17.39 0.91 6.10
N ILE A 84 17.66 -0.37 5.80
CA ILE A 84 18.50 -0.81 4.67
C ILE A 84 17.70 -1.19 3.42
N ALA A 85 16.37 -1.07 3.47
CA ALA A 85 15.48 -1.41 2.37
C ALA A 85 15.74 -0.57 1.12
N THR A 86 15.75 -1.24 -0.02
CA THR A 86 15.76 -0.61 -1.36
C THR A 86 14.39 -0.02 -1.72
N GLU A 87 14.29 0.76 -2.80
CA GLU A 87 12.97 1.18 -3.32
C GLU A 87 12.08 -0.03 -3.69
N SER A 88 12.67 -1.11 -4.20
CA SER A 88 11.97 -2.37 -4.48
C SER A 88 11.41 -2.99 -3.21
N ASP A 89 12.20 -3.04 -2.14
CA ASP A 89 11.74 -3.57 -0.85
C ASP A 89 10.56 -2.74 -0.29
N ILE A 90 10.68 -1.41 -0.32
CA ILE A 90 9.61 -0.50 0.14
C ILE A 90 8.34 -0.70 -0.69
N TRP A 91 8.47 -0.85 -2.00
CA TRP A 91 7.34 -1.12 -2.89
C TRP A 91 6.69 -2.47 -2.61
N LYS A 92 7.46 -3.57 -2.47
CA LYS A 92 6.93 -4.91 -2.12
C LYS A 92 6.22 -4.90 -0.77
N TRP A 93 6.78 -4.17 0.19
CA TRP A 93 6.18 -3.99 1.52
C TRP A 93 4.86 -3.21 1.45
N ALA A 94 4.83 -2.10 0.70
CA ALA A 94 3.62 -1.33 0.46
C ALA A 94 2.55 -2.14 -0.30
N ASN A 95 2.93 -2.98 -1.26
CA ASN A 95 2.02 -3.88 -1.98
C ASN A 95 1.31 -4.85 -1.02
N LYS A 96 2.06 -5.45 -0.09
CA LYS A 96 1.48 -6.31 0.95
C LYS A 96 0.41 -5.57 1.73
N ILE A 97 0.74 -4.38 2.22
CA ILE A 97 -0.18 -3.56 3.03
C ILE A 97 -1.41 -3.18 2.21
N HIS A 98 -1.22 -2.68 0.99
CA HIS A 98 -2.30 -2.27 0.09
C HIS A 98 -3.28 -3.42 -0.14
N TYR A 99 -2.77 -4.58 -0.56
CA TYR A 99 -3.60 -5.75 -0.84
C TYR A 99 -4.28 -6.26 0.43
N ALA A 100 -3.57 -6.35 1.56
CA ALA A 100 -4.15 -6.85 2.80
C ALA A 100 -5.24 -5.93 3.38
N LEU A 101 -5.09 -4.60 3.24
CA LEU A 101 -6.13 -3.64 3.59
C LEU A 101 -7.33 -3.70 2.64
N GLY A 102 -7.09 -3.81 1.33
CA GLY A 102 -8.17 -4.00 0.34
C GLY A 102 -8.94 -5.31 0.54
N TYR A 103 -8.20 -6.39 0.83
CA TYR A 103 -8.75 -7.67 1.25
C TYR A 103 -9.58 -7.51 2.53
N LYS A 104 -9.10 -6.79 3.55
CA LYS A 104 -9.89 -6.58 4.77
C LYS A 104 -11.16 -5.75 4.54
N ASP A 105 -11.09 -4.68 3.77
CA ASP A 105 -12.23 -3.78 3.54
C ASP A 105 -13.37 -4.50 2.78
N ARG A 106 -13.04 -5.19 1.68
CA ARG A 106 -14.02 -5.95 0.87
C ARG A 106 -14.66 -7.10 1.66
N PHE A 107 -13.87 -7.82 2.46
CA PHE A 107 -14.39 -8.91 3.29
C PHE A 107 -15.24 -8.37 4.46
N LEU A 108 -14.86 -7.25 5.09
CA LEU A 108 -15.69 -6.66 6.15
C LEU A 108 -17.05 -6.19 5.64
N ALA A 109 -17.11 -5.59 4.45
CA ALA A 109 -18.37 -5.21 3.83
C ALA A 109 -19.25 -6.43 3.54
N TRP A 110 -18.64 -7.50 3.01
CA TRP A 110 -19.35 -8.71 2.64
C TRP A 110 -19.77 -9.56 3.85
N ASP A 111 -18.90 -9.73 4.86
CA ASP A 111 -19.15 -10.48 6.10
C ASP A 111 -20.33 -9.86 6.87
N ARG A 112 -20.47 -8.53 6.81
CA ARG A 112 -21.63 -7.82 7.38
C ARG A 112 -22.92 -8.04 6.59
N ALA A 113 -22.84 -8.12 5.27
CA ALA A 113 -23.99 -8.34 4.39
C ALA A 113 -24.47 -9.80 4.41
N ASN A 114 -23.58 -10.75 4.72
CA ASN A 114 -23.85 -12.19 4.65
C ASN A 114 -23.40 -12.89 5.94
N PRO A 115 -24.04 -12.65 7.10
CA PRO A 115 -23.58 -13.20 8.38
C PRO A 115 -23.58 -14.74 8.44
N ASN A 116 -24.33 -15.40 7.54
CA ASN A 116 -24.48 -16.87 7.47
C ASN A 116 -23.70 -17.51 6.31
N TYR A 117 -22.97 -16.73 5.52
CA TYR A 117 -22.17 -17.19 4.39
C TYR A 117 -20.75 -16.66 4.61
N LYS A 118 -19.69 -17.36 4.19
CA LYS A 118 -18.31 -16.86 4.32
C LYS A 118 -17.61 -16.78 2.95
N ILE A 119 -17.20 -15.59 2.52
CA ILE A 119 -16.43 -15.40 1.28
C ILE A 119 -15.01 -15.88 1.60
N GLY A 120 -14.53 -16.79 0.76
CA GLY A 120 -13.37 -17.65 1.02
C GLY A 120 -13.59 -19.06 0.48
N ASP A 121 -14.85 -19.52 0.44
CA ASP A 121 -15.18 -20.86 -0.07
C ASP A 121 -15.07 -20.96 -1.60
N ILE A 122 -15.20 -19.84 -2.32
CA ILE A 122 -14.97 -19.78 -3.77
C ILE A 122 -14.41 -18.41 -4.10
N ILE A 123 -13.08 -18.28 -4.11
CA ILE A 123 -12.48 -17.22 -4.92
C ILE A 123 -12.33 -17.79 -6.33
N SER A 124 -13.32 -17.48 -7.17
CA SER A 124 -13.34 -17.88 -8.58
C SER A 124 -12.18 -17.23 -9.32
N SER A 125 -11.62 -17.88 -10.34
CA SER A 125 -10.57 -17.31 -11.20
C SER A 125 -10.97 -15.97 -11.86
N ASN A 126 -12.26 -15.64 -11.87
CA ASN A 126 -12.80 -14.39 -12.42
C ASN A 126 -13.00 -13.29 -11.35
N ASP A 127 -12.66 -13.55 -10.08
CA ASP A 127 -12.77 -12.55 -9.02
C ASP A 127 -11.64 -11.51 -9.15
N PRO A 128 -11.96 -10.20 -9.19
CA PRO A 128 -10.95 -9.13 -9.13
C PRO A 128 -9.94 -9.28 -7.98
N ILE A 129 -10.37 -9.84 -6.84
CA ILE A 129 -9.50 -10.12 -5.69
C ILE A 129 -8.46 -11.18 -6.03
N GLU A 130 -8.80 -12.23 -6.79
CA GLU A 130 -7.80 -13.24 -7.21
C GLU A 130 -6.76 -12.66 -8.15
N ARG A 131 -7.14 -11.71 -9.01
CA ARG A 131 -6.16 -11.02 -9.86
C ARG A 131 -5.18 -10.22 -9.02
N ASP A 132 -5.69 -9.45 -8.05
CA ASP A 132 -4.86 -8.65 -7.16
C ASP A 132 -3.99 -9.56 -6.25
N ARG A 133 -4.52 -10.72 -5.83
CA ARG A 133 -3.80 -11.76 -5.09
C ARG A 133 -2.68 -12.37 -5.91
N HIS A 134 -2.99 -12.72 -7.15
CA HIS A 134 -2.05 -13.31 -8.08
C HIS A 134 -0.93 -12.33 -8.37
N PHE A 135 -1.26 -11.04 -8.58
CA PHE A 135 -0.26 -9.98 -8.67
C PHE A 135 0.62 -9.92 -7.43
N LEU A 136 0.04 -9.86 -6.22
CA LEU A 136 0.80 -9.85 -4.97
C LEU A 136 1.72 -11.07 -4.87
N HIS A 137 1.20 -12.26 -5.16
CA HIS A 137 1.95 -13.50 -5.13
C HIS A 137 3.12 -13.49 -6.11
N CYS A 138 2.87 -13.04 -7.35
CA CYS A 138 3.90 -12.90 -8.36
C CYS A 138 4.97 -11.94 -7.86
N VAL A 139 4.63 -10.76 -7.35
CA VAL A 139 5.65 -9.79 -6.93
C VAL A 139 6.26 -10.08 -5.54
N SER A 140 5.86 -11.18 -4.90
CA SER A 140 6.41 -11.67 -3.63
C SER A 140 7.58 -12.62 -3.84
N GLY A 141 8.58 -12.57 -2.96
CA GLY A 141 9.71 -13.51 -3.00
C GLY A 141 10.68 -13.22 -4.14
N ASP A 142 11.04 -14.26 -4.91
CA ASP A 142 12.16 -14.28 -5.87
C ASP A 142 11.80 -13.82 -7.29
N PHE A 143 10.65 -13.18 -7.44
CA PHE A 143 10.19 -12.73 -8.75
C PHE A 143 10.88 -11.43 -9.16
N HIS A 144 11.18 -11.34 -10.45
CA HIS A 144 11.84 -10.18 -11.03
C HIS A 144 10.81 -9.31 -11.74
N THR A 145 10.80 -8.03 -11.43
CA THR A 145 9.97 -7.07 -12.15
C THR A 145 10.87 -6.20 -13.03
N ASP A 146 10.42 -5.87 -14.23
CA ASP A 146 11.05 -4.83 -15.05
C ASP A 146 9.95 -3.86 -15.51
N PRO A 147 9.93 -2.63 -14.99
CA PRO A 147 10.91 -2.04 -14.07
C PRO A 147 10.87 -2.64 -12.65
N ASP A 148 11.96 -2.47 -11.89
CA ASP A 148 12.04 -2.77 -10.45
C ASP A 148 12.35 -1.49 -9.65
N PRO A 149 11.45 -1.02 -8.76
CA PRO A 149 10.10 -1.53 -8.52
C PRO A 149 9.17 -1.41 -9.73
N PHE A 150 8.13 -2.25 -9.78
CA PHE A 150 7.13 -2.15 -10.86
C PHE A 150 6.25 -0.91 -10.72
N GLY A 151 5.97 -0.47 -9.49
CA GLY A 151 5.31 0.80 -9.19
C GLY A 151 6.29 1.91 -8.79
N SER A 152 5.78 3.12 -8.61
CA SER A 152 6.57 4.31 -8.27
C SER A 152 6.75 4.47 -6.75
N VAL A 153 7.99 4.71 -6.31
CA VAL A 153 8.33 5.01 -4.90
C VAL A 153 9.07 6.34 -4.80
N PHE A 154 8.52 7.30 -4.07
CA PHE A 154 9.16 8.60 -3.81
C PHE A 154 9.59 8.70 -2.35
N LYS A 155 10.84 9.10 -2.10
CA LYS A 155 11.48 9.14 -0.78
C LYS A 155 11.75 10.58 -0.34
N PHE A 156 11.10 11.01 0.73
CA PHE A 156 11.24 12.33 1.31
C PHE A 156 12.11 12.26 2.56
N GLU A 157 13.08 13.16 2.69
CA GLU A 157 13.91 13.28 3.89
C GLU A 157 13.53 14.56 4.64
N PHE A 158 13.13 14.38 5.90
CA PHE A 158 12.71 15.44 6.81
C PHE A 158 13.89 15.86 7.68
N ALA A 159 14.00 17.16 8.01
CA ALA A 159 15.05 17.65 8.90
C ALA A 159 14.91 17.16 10.34
N LYS A 160 13.68 16.86 10.77
CA LYS A 160 13.38 16.40 12.12
C LYS A 160 12.62 15.09 12.04
N PHE A 161 12.67 14.33 13.12
CA PHE A 161 11.81 13.17 13.29
C PHE A 161 10.35 13.61 13.14
N SER A 162 9.66 13.04 12.17
CA SER A 162 8.21 13.15 12.03
C SER A 162 7.55 12.04 12.83
N GLU A 163 6.42 12.37 13.45
CA GLU A 163 5.51 11.37 13.98
C GLU A 163 5.05 10.42 12.87
N PHE A 164 4.60 9.24 13.28
CA PHE A 164 3.98 8.30 12.37
C PHE A 164 2.76 8.93 11.71
N ALA A 165 2.76 8.92 10.39
CA ALA A 165 1.60 9.26 9.58
C ALA A 165 1.43 8.15 8.57
N PHE A 166 0.19 7.77 8.30
CA PHE A 166 -0.14 6.74 7.33
C PHE A 166 -1.44 7.12 6.63
N ALA A 167 -1.41 7.15 5.31
CA ALA A 167 -2.60 7.26 4.50
C ALA A 167 -2.60 6.19 3.41
N HIS A 168 -3.71 5.48 3.27
CA HIS A 168 -3.94 4.48 2.22
C HIS A 168 -5.13 4.93 1.40
N ILE A 169 -4.90 5.16 0.11
CA ILE A 169 -5.93 5.58 -0.83
C ILE A 169 -6.18 4.43 -1.81
N ILE A 170 -7.29 3.73 -1.61
CA ILE A 170 -7.65 2.52 -2.37
C ILE A 170 -7.76 2.81 -3.87
N HIS A 171 -8.47 3.89 -4.24
CA HIS A 171 -8.74 4.22 -5.64
C HIS A 171 -7.48 4.45 -6.48
N SER A 172 -6.50 5.16 -5.93
CA SER A 172 -5.21 5.41 -6.60
C SER A 172 -4.17 4.33 -6.31
N GLN A 173 -4.56 3.29 -5.56
CA GLN A 173 -3.68 2.22 -5.10
C GLN A 173 -2.35 2.74 -4.55
N SER A 174 -2.45 3.68 -3.61
CA SER A 174 -1.30 4.41 -3.10
C SER A 174 -1.27 4.48 -1.59
N ILE A 175 -0.05 4.57 -1.06
CA ILE A 175 0.24 4.67 0.36
C ILE A 175 1.20 5.84 0.55
N SER A 176 0.93 6.69 1.54
CA SER A 176 1.95 7.55 2.12
C SER A 176 2.21 7.16 3.56
N VAL A 177 3.49 7.15 3.96
CA VAL A 177 3.90 6.76 5.31
C VAL A 177 5.11 7.54 5.78
N CYS A 178 5.11 7.97 7.04
CA CYS A 178 6.26 8.57 7.71
C CYS A 178 6.89 7.56 8.66
N LEU A 179 8.16 7.24 8.41
CA LEU A 179 9.01 6.38 9.22
C LEU A 179 10.15 7.23 9.83
N GLY A 180 9.82 8.01 10.86
CA GLY A 180 10.77 8.87 11.55
C GLY A 180 11.14 10.07 10.69
N ASN A 181 12.41 10.21 10.29
CA ASN A 181 12.86 11.30 9.42
C ASN A 181 12.72 10.99 7.92
N ILE A 182 12.15 9.85 7.54
CA ILE A 182 11.93 9.48 6.14
C ILE A 182 10.44 9.34 5.89
N GLY A 183 9.94 9.98 4.84
CA GLY A 183 8.61 9.80 4.29
C GLY A 183 8.64 9.05 2.98
N TYR A 184 7.63 8.23 2.72
CA TYR A 184 7.46 7.57 1.44
C TYR A 184 6.08 7.87 0.87
N VAL A 185 6.03 8.09 -0.44
CA VAL A 185 4.80 8.06 -1.24
C VAL A 185 4.96 6.95 -2.27
N ILE A 186 4.10 5.94 -2.20
CA ILE A 186 4.18 4.72 -3.02
C ILE A 186 2.89 4.57 -3.81
N PHE A 187 3.03 4.26 -5.11
CA PHE A 187 1.95 3.81 -5.98
C PHE A 187 2.26 2.38 -6.40
N VAL A 188 1.36 1.44 -6.10
CA VAL A 188 1.73 0.02 -6.18
C VAL A 188 1.67 -0.55 -7.60
N THR A 189 0.80 -0.02 -8.46
CA THR A 189 0.49 -0.60 -9.79
C THR A 189 0.54 0.44 -10.92
N ASP A 190 1.19 1.59 -10.74
CA ASP A 190 1.26 2.62 -11.79
C ASP A 190 2.31 2.30 -12.87
N GLY A 191 3.02 1.17 -12.80
CA GLY A 191 3.97 0.74 -13.83
C GLY A 191 5.12 1.74 -14.05
N GLN A 192 5.54 2.47 -13.02
CA GLN A 192 6.49 3.60 -13.09
C GLN A 192 6.01 4.79 -13.95
N ALA A 193 4.71 4.92 -14.22
CA ALA A 193 4.18 6.06 -14.98
C ALA A 193 4.51 7.40 -14.31
N LEU A 194 4.36 7.49 -12.98
CA LEU A 194 4.64 8.73 -12.24
C LEU A 194 6.14 9.07 -12.24
N LYS A 195 7.01 8.10 -11.94
CA LYS A 195 8.47 8.31 -11.92
C LYS A 195 9.07 8.63 -13.29
N ARG A 196 8.42 8.20 -14.37
CA ARG A 196 8.86 8.51 -15.74
C ARG A 196 8.27 9.81 -16.28
N ASP A 197 7.33 10.42 -15.56
CA ASP A 197 6.82 11.74 -15.91
C ASP A 197 7.85 12.83 -15.57
N VAL A 198 8.26 13.58 -16.58
CA VAL A 198 9.31 14.60 -16.46
C VAL A 198 8.84 15.77 -15.61
N GLY A 199 7.59 16.21 -15.77
CA GLY A 199 7.04 17.33 -15.02
C GLY A 199 6.91 17.02 -13.54
N LEU A 200 6.44 15.80 -13.22
CA LEU A 200 6.33 15.34 -11.84
C LEU A 200 7.71 15.13 -11.20
N THR A 201 8.69 14.62 -11.96
CA THR A 201 10.07 14.50 -11.49
C THR A 201 10.68 15.87 -11.18
N GLN A 202 10.45 16.87 -12.04
CA GLN A 202 10.87 18.25 -11.79
C GLN A 202 10.18 18.83 -10.56
N TYR A 203 8.87 18.63 -10.42
CA TYR A 203 8.10 19.08 -9.26
C TYR A 203 8.60 18.46 -7.96
N TYR A 204 8.81 17.13 -7.94
CA TYR A 204 9.40 16.41 -6.81
C TYR A 204 10.78 16.97 -6.42
N ASN A 205 11.60 17.31 -7.40
CA ASN A 205 12.93 17.87 -7.16
C ASN A 205 12.90 19.36 -6.77
N SER A 206 11.80 20.07 -7.01
CA SER A 206 11.66 21.50 -6.69
C SER A 206 11.36 21.78 -5.21
N PHE A 207 11.02 20.77 -4.42
CA PHE A 207 10.70 20.99 -3.00
C PHE A 207 11.88 21.59 -2.24
N PRO A 208 11.66 22.64 -1.44
CA PRO A 208 12.70 23.22 -0.62
C PRO A 208 13.23 22.18 0.36
N LYS A 209 14.55 22.19 0.58
CA LYS A 209 15.19 21.33 1.58
C LYS A 209 15.43 22.13 2.87
N PRO A 210 15.08 21.59 4.05
CA PRO A 210 14.47 20.28 4.28
C PRO A 210 13.00 20.24 3.89
N VAL A 211 12.56 19.10 3.35
CA VAL A 211 11.16 18.92 2.94
C VAL A 211 10.28 18.84 4.18
N LYS A 212 9.08 19.42 4.13
CA LYS A 212 8.08 19.28 5.20
C LYS A 212 7.16 18.09 4.90
N ARG A 213 6.49 17.56 5.93
CA ARG A 213 5.50 16.49 5.76
C ARG A 213 4.36 16.95 4.84
N GLU A 214 3.95 18.21 4.97
CA GLU A 214 2.88 18.80 4.17
C GLU A 214 3.26 18.82 2.69
N ASP A 215 4.51 19.11 2.36
CA ASP A 215 5.03 19.08 0.98
C ASP A 215 4.90 17.67 0.37
N MET A 216 5.25 16.63 1.14
CA MET A 216 5.08 15.23 0.74
C MET A 216 3.60 14.89 0.50
N LEU A 217 2.70 15.32 1.38
CA LEU A 217 1.27 15.04 1.25
C LEU A 217 0.66 15.80 0.07
N PHE A 218 1.09 17.04 -0.19
CA PHE A 218 0.70 17.78 -1.40
C PHE A 218 1.21 17.11 -2.66
N PHE A 219 2.43 16.60 -2.65
CA PHE A 219 2.96 15.78 -3.74
C PHE A 219 2.10 14.55 -3.98
N HIS A 220 1.72 13.84 -2.91
CA HIS A 220 0.83 12.67 -2.98
C HIS A 220 -0.52 13.05 -3.61
N ALA A 221 -1.13 14.14 -3.17
CA ALA A 221 -2.39 14.64 -3.73
C ALA A 221 -2.29 14.94 -5.23
N ASN A 222 -1.20 15.60 -5.65
CA ASN A 222 -0.96 15.93 -7.07
C ASN A 222 -0.82 14.66 -7.92
N CYS A 223 -0.10 13.66 -7.44
CA CYS A 223 0.04 12.38 -8.13
C CYS A 223 -1.30 11.66 -8.30
N ILE A 224 -2.15 11.69 -7.26
CA ILE A 224 -3.50 11.10 -7.31
C ILE A 224 -4.36 11.82 -8.34
N GLU A 225 -4.34 13.15 -8.35
CA GLU A 225 -5.09 13.97 -9.31
C GLU A 225 -4.64 13.69 -10.75
N MET A 226 -3.33 13.60 -10.95
CA MET A 226 -2.74 13.25 -12.24
C MET A 226 -3.21 11.88 -12.71
N LEU A 227 -3.07 10.83 -11.89
CA LEU A 227 -3.55 9.50 -12.27
C LEU A 227 -5.06 9.45 -12.51
N ALA A 228 -5.85 10.19 -11.73
CA ALA A 228 -7.30 10.25 -11.91
C ALA A 228 -7.73 10.89 -13.23
N ARG A 229 -6.88 11.74 -13.84
CA ARG A 229 -7.13 12.38 -15.14
C ARG A 229 -6.73 11.54 -16.32
N HIS A 230 -5.75 10.67 -16.14
CA HIS A 230 -5.11 9.97 -17.23
C HIS A 230 -5.64 8.55 -17.29
N GLU A 231 -6.27 8.21 -18.41
CA GLU A 231 -6.54 6.81 -18.74
C GLU A 231 -5.27 6.22 -19.34
N LEU A 232 -4.54 5.47 -18.52
CA LEU A 232 -3.24 4.91 -18.88
C LEU A 232 -3.37 3.46 -19.35
N GLY A 233 -2.81 3.16 -20.52
CA GLY A 233 -2.59 1.82 -21.04
C GLY A 233 -1.15 1.36 -20.77
N GLN A 234 -1.00 0.13 -20.30
CA GLN A 234 0.31 -0.50 -20.10
C GLN A 234 0.25 -1.95 -20.56
N ASP A 235 1.13 -2.31 -21.48
CA ASP A 235 1.31 -3.70 -21.88
C ASP A 235 2.18 -4.40 -20.85
N ILE A 236 1.67 -5.47 -20.25
CA ILE A 236 2.35 -6.24 -19.22
C ILE A 236 2.45 -7.67 -19.69
N MET A 237 3.69 -8.18 -19.77
CA MET A 237 3.97 -9.57 -20.00
C MET A 237 4.32 -10.24 -18.67
N MET A 238 3.63 -11.33 -18.36
CA MET A 238 3.87 -12.12 -17.15
C MET A 238 4.32 -13.53 -17.54
N SER A 239 5.38 -14.01 -16.89
CA SER A 239 5.87 -15.38 -16.98
C SER A 239 6.03 -15.97 -15.58
N ASN A 240 6.52 -17.21 -15.47
CA ASN A 240 6.63 -17.91 -14.19
C ASN A 240 7.44 -17.15 -13.12
N ASN A 241 8.44 -16.34 -13.53
CA ASN A 241 9.34 -15.62 -12.61
C ASN A 241 9.56 -14.14 -12.98
N PHE A 242 8.87 -13.62 -14.01
CA PHE A 242 9.05 -12.25 -14.49
C PHE A 242 7.74 -11.51 -14.73
N LEU A 243 7.69 -10.23 -14.32
CA LEU A 243 6.65 -9.27 -14.68
C LEU A 243 7.35 -8.15 -15.44
N VAL A 244 7.13 -8.07 -16.74
CA VAL A 244 7.81 -7.09 -17.58
C VAL A 244 6.78 -6.16 -18.20
N ARG A 245 7.01 -4.86 -18.05
CA ARG A 245 6.27 -3.83 -18.76
C ARG A 245 6.84 -3.72 -20.17
N VAL A 246 6.03 -4.06 -21.16
CA VAL A 246 6.39 -4.00 -22.57
C VAL A 246 6.04 -2.61 -23.10
N GLY A 247 7.00 -1.97 -23.78
CA GLY A 247 6.77 -0.67 -24.40
C GLY A 247 6.64 0.51 -23.43
N LYS A 248 5.98 1.57 -23.92
CA LYS A 248 5.76 2.81 -23.18
C LYS A 248 4.33 2.84 -22.66
N THR A 249 4.13 3.50 -21.53
CA THR A 249 2.78 3.85 -21.06
C THR A 249 2.09 4.69 -22.12
N VAL A 250 0.92 4.25 -22.57
CA VAL A 250 0.08 4.95 -23.53
C VAL A 250 -0.93 5.78 -22.74
N VAL A 251 -1.14 7.03 -23.12
CA VAL A 251 -2.21 7.86 -22.58
C VAL A 251 -3.38 7.81 -23.56
N HIS A 252 -4.46 7.14 -23.19
CA HIS A 252 -5.65 7.03 -24.03
C HIS A 252 -6.51 8.29 -23.97
N HIS A 253 -6.61 8.88 -22.77
CA HIS A 253 -7.44 10.04 -22.52
C HIS A 253 -6.85 10.88 -21.38
N VAL A 254 -7.07 12.20 -21.44
CA VAL A 254 -6.70 13.15 -20.38
C VAL A 254 -7.88 14.06 -20.08
N GLU A 255 -8.41 13.97 -18.87
CA GLU A 255 -9.38 14.93 -18.36
C GLU A 255 -8.70 16.26 -17.97
N PRO A 256 -9.42 17.40 -18.03
CA PRO A 256 -8.91 18.65 -17.48
C PRO A 256 -8.70 18.57 -15.95
N PRO A 257 -7.87 19.45 -15.37
CA PRO A 257 -7.72 19.54 -13.92
C PRO A 257 -9.06 19.79 -13.24
N ASN A 258 -9.35 19.04 -12.18
CA ASN A 258 -10.58 19.22 -11.40
C ASN A 258 -10.24 19.75 -9.99
N LYS A 259 -10.46 21.05 -9.78
CA LYS A 259 -10.17 21.76 -8.53
C LYS A 259 -10.91 21.16 -7.32
N GLU A 260 -12.18 20.76 -7.49
CA GLU A 260 -12.95 20.14 -6.40
C GLU A 260 -12.45 18.74 -6.06
N ARG A 261 -12.10 17.93 -7.08
CA ARG A 261 -11.48 16.62 -6.88
C ARG A 261 -10.15 16.78 -6.12
N PHE A 262 -9.30 17.72 -6.54
CA PHE A 262 -8.04 18.00 -5.87
C PHE A 262 -8.25 18.44 -4.42
N ARG A 263 -9.18 19.35 -4.17
CA ARG A 263 -9.56 19.78 -2.82
C ARG A 263 -10.04 18.61 -1.95
N SER A 264 -10.83 17.70 -2.52
CA SER A 264 -11.29 16.49 -1.84
C SER A 264 -10.15 15.55 -1.47
N ILE A 265 -9.17 15.37 -2.37
CA ILE A 265 -7.96 14.56 -2.12
C ILE A 265 -7.11 15.20 -1.02
N CYS A 266 -6.89 16.52 -1.06
CA CYS A 266 -6.18 17.23 -0.02
C CYS A 266 -6.85 17.03 1.35
N ARG A 267 -8.18 17.18 1.43
CA ARG A 267 -8.93 16.96 2.68
C ARG A 267 -8.80 15.53 3.20
N SER A 268 -8.78 14.51 2.33
CA SER A 268 -8.62 13.12 2.78
C SER A 268 -7.22 12.84 3.32
N LEU A 269 -6.22 13.62 2.93
CA LEU A 269 -4.86 13.60 3.48
C LEU A 269 -4.66 14.55 4.67
N GLY A 270 -5.73 15.17 5.17
CA GLY A 270 -5.66 16.13 6.29
C GLY A 270 -5.04 17.49 5.90
N LEU A 271 -4.99 17.81 4.61
CA LEU A 271 -4.49 19.08 4.10
C LEU A 271 -5.61 20.08 3.86
N GLN A 272 -5.30 21.35 4.09
CA GLN A 272 -6.09 22.48 3.63
C GLN A 272 -5.46 23.04 2.36
N TRP A 273 -6.16 22.90 1.24
CA TRP A 273 -5.80 23.54 -0.02
C TRP A 273 -6.74 24.72 -0.28
N VAL A 274 -6.14 25.86 -0.62
CA VAL A 274 -6.84 27.07 -1.05
C VAL A 274 -6.35 27.40 -2.45
N ASP A 275 -7.28 27.65 -3.36
CA ASP A 275 -6.92 28.02 -4.72
C ASP A 275 -6.28 29.42 -4.73
N SER A 276 -5.19 29.60 -5.47
CA SER A 276 -4.58 30.92 -5.64
C SER A 276 -5.53 31.94 -6.27
N ASP A 277 -6.50 31.48 -7.07
CA ASP A 277 -7.52 32.32 -7.66
C ASP A 277 -8.59 32.76 -6.63
N GLU A 278 -8.74 32.02 -5.52
CA GLU A 278 -9.67 32.32 -4.43
C GLU A 278 -9.07 33.27 -3.37
N LEU A 279 -7.76 33.54 -3.45
CA LEU A 279 -7.04 34.45 -2.56
C LEU A 279 -7.04 35.91 -3.07
N LYS A 280 -7.66 36.17 -4.23
CA LYS A 280 -7.81 37.50 -4.84
C LYS A 280 -9.19 38.08 -4.54
#